data_AF-A0A2N2PFY6-F1
#
_entry.id   AF-A0A2N2PFY6-F1
#
_cell.length_a   1.000
_cell.length_b   1.000
_cell.length_c   1.000
_cell.angle_alpha   90.00
_cell.angle_beta   90.00
_cell.angle_gamma   90.00
#
_symmetry.space_group_name_H-M   'P 1'
#
loop_
_entity.id
_entity.type
_entity.pdbx_description
1 polymer ?
#
loop_
_entity_poly.entity_id
_entity_poly.type
_entity_poly.pdbx_seq_one_letter_code
_entity_poly.pdbx_strand_id
1 'polypeptide(L)'
;MLLFVFLDILVLGVLGAALWKISRLRTPDLYSKRKASLYVVSAFICVILMLILNVGVMVQDRAGTNLFLPGTVATKARVWVQANGNPPPQSDDVGRNIKIVGAGIDFYQTYKNRIPQEIATRMEPAAKLESTVTRLLSPAEERSYFEAAQTFVNAIGSLVPPTEAEETVKP
;
A
#
# COMPACT_ATOMS: atom_id res chain seq x y z
N MET A 1 9.31 -13.65 -9.40
CA MET A 1 9.55 -12.93 -8.13
C MET A 1 9.69 -13.90 -6.95
N LEU A 2 8.72 -14.76 -6.66
CA LEU A 2 8.80 -15.75 -5.58
C LEU A 2 10.04 -16.67 -5.65
N LEU A 3 10.45 -17.07 -6.87
CA LEU A 3 11.68 -17.85 -7.09
C LEU A 3 12.93 -17.13 -6.58
N PHE A 4 13.07 -15.82 -6.84
CA PHE A 4 14.23 -15.03 -6.41
C PHE A 4 14.26 -14.85 -4.90
N VAL A 5 13.10 -14.62 -4.27
CA VAL A 5 12.97 -14.58 -2.81
C VAL A 5 13.38 -15.91 -2.18
N PHE A 6 12.96 -17.02 -2.77
CA PHE A 6 13.35 -18.35 -2.29
C PHE A 6 14.86 -18.56 -2.40
N LEU A 7 15.47 -18.06 -3.48
CA LEU A 7 16.91 -18.07 -3.68
C LEU A 7 17.64 -17.21 -2.63
N ASP A 8 17.13 -16.02 -2.32
CA ASP A 8 17.70 -15.13 -1.30
C ASP A 8 17.64 -15.75 0.10
N ILE A 9 16.51 -16.38 0.46
CA ILE A 9 16.37 -17.10 1.74
C ILE A 9 17.35 -18.28 1.79
N LEU A 10 17.52 -19.02 0.68
CA LEU A 10 18.46 -20.13 0.60
C LEU A 10 19.92 -19.65 0.80
N VAL A 11 20.31 -18.58 0.10
CA VAL A 11 21.65 -17.98 0.18
C VAL A 11 21.92 -17.45 1.59
N LEU A 12 20.97 -16.73 2.18
CA LEU A 12 21.06 -16.28 3.57
C LEU A 12 21.20 -17.47 4.53
N GLY A 13 20.42 -18.55 4.33
CA GLY A 13 20.50 -19.78 5.12
C GLY A 13 21.88 -20.40 5.12
N VAL A 14 22.49 -20.51 3.94
CA VAL A 14 23.86 -21.02 3.77
C VAL A 14 24.88 -20.10 4.46
N LEU A 15 24.74 -18.78 4.31
CA LEU A 15 25.62 -17.80 4.97
C LEU A 15 25.50 -17.88 6.51
N GLY A 16 24.29 -17.99 7.04
CA GLY A 16 24.04 -18.11 8.48
C GLY A 16 24.66 -19.38 9.07
N ALA A 17 24.54 -20.51 8.35
CA ALA A 17 25.16 -21.77 8.74
C ALA A 17 26.71 -21.70 8.70
N ALA A 18 27.27 -21.02 7.70
CA ALA A 18 28.71 -20.80 7.60
C ALA A 18 29.24 -19.91 8.74
N LEU A 19 28.56 -18.80 9.03
CA LEU A 19 28.88 -17.89 10.15
C LEU A 19 28.79 -18.59 11.50
N TRP A 20 27.80 -19.46 11.70
CA TRP A 20 27.70 -20.27 12.91
C TRP A 20 28.88 -21.24 13.05
N LYS A 21 29.27 -21.95 11.99
CA LYS A 21 30.45 -22.83 12.03
C LYS A 21 31.73 -22.06 12.35
N ILE A 22 31.93 -20.90 11.73
CA ILE A 22 33.11 -20.04 11.95
C ILE A 22 33.14 -19.51 13.39
N SER A 23 32.01 -19.05 13.94
CA SER A 23 31.97 -18.52 15.31
C SER A 23 32.33 -19.58 16.34
N ARG A 24 31.92 -20.84 16.10
CA ARG A 24 32.19 -21.99 16.98
C ARG A 24 33.67 -22.41 16.98
N LEU A 25 34.38 -22.18 15.87
CA LEU A 25 35.82 -22.45 15.72
C LEU A 25 36.69 -21.36 16.37
N ARG A 26 36.25 -20.09 16.33
CA ARG A 26 37.07 -18.94 16.71
C ARG A 26 36.99 -18.54 18.19
N THR A 27 35.97 -18.99 18.92
CA THR A 27 35.86 -18.73 20.37
C THR A 27 36.40 -19.93 21.17
N PRO A 28 37.32 -19.75 22.13
CA PRO A 28 37.90 -20.87 22.88
C PRO A 28 37.00 -21.36 24.03
N ASP A 29 36.28 -20.45 24.70
CA ASP A 29 35.46 -20.77 25.89
C ASP A 29 34.00 -21.14 25.53
N LEU A 30 33.49 -22.20 26.17
CA LEU A 30 32.14 -22.77 26.01
C LEU A 30 31.04 -21.76 26.33
N TYR A 31 31.26 -20.88 27.32
CA TYR A 31 30.26 -19.89 27.72
C TYR A 31 30.13 -18.78 26.66
N SER A 32 31.26 -18.32 26.12
CA SER A 32 31.30 -17.38 24.98
C SER A 32 30.78 -17.99 23.67
N LYS A 33 31.01 -19.29 23.40
CA LYS A 33 30.44 -19.99 22.23
C LYS A 33 28.91 -19.96 22.24
N ARG A 34 28.29 -20.18 23.40
CA ARG A 34 26.83 -20.22 23.54
C ARG A 34 26.20 -18.85 23.32
N LYS A 35 26.79 -17.79 23.87
CA LYS A 35 26.34 -16.40 23.65
C LYS A 35 26.49 -15.98 22.19
N ALA A 36 27.66 -16.23 21.58
CA ALA A 36 27.89 -15.90 20.17
C ALA A 36 26.92 -16.63 19.22
N SER A 37 26.64 -17.91 19.48
CA SER A 37 25.65 -18.68 18.73
C SER A 37 24.24 -18.08 18.83
N LEU A 38 23.84 -17.63 20.03
CA LEU A 38 22.53 -17.01 20.26
C LEU A 38 22.38 -15.69 19.51
N TYR A 39 23.42 -14.84 19.48
CA TYR A 39 23.39 -13.59 18.72
C TYR A 39 23.31 -13.83 17.21
N VAL A 40 24.07 -14.81 16.68
CA VAL A 40 24.02 -15.15 15.24
C VAL A 40 22.64 -15.66 14.86
N VAL A 41 22.05 -16.56 15.65
CA VAL A 41 20.69 -17.09 15.40
C VAL A 41 19.65 -15.97 15.52
N SER A 42 19.73 -15.12 16.53
CA SER A 42 18.83 -13.98 16.72
C SER A 42 18.90 -12.99 15.56
N ALA A 43 20.10 -12.61 15.13
CA ALA A 43 20.28 -11.71 14.00
C ALA A 43 19.73 -12.32 12.72
N PHE A 44 19.94 -13.63 12.53
CA PHE A 44 19.45 -14.36 11.37
C PHE A 44 17.91 -14.42 11.31
N ILE A 45 17.26 -14.70 12.45
CA ILE A 45 15.79 -14.66 12.56
C ILE A 45 15.27 -13.25 12.25
N CYS A 46 15.94 -12.20 12.74
CA CYS A 46 15.56 -10.82 12.46
C CYS A 46 15.63 -10.49 10.96
N VAL A 47 16.70 -10.92 10.28
CA VAL A 47 16.86 -10.73 8.82
C VAL A 47 15.77 -11.49 8.05
N ILE A 48 15.48 -12.74 8.41
CA ILE A 48 14.41 -13.51 7.77
C ILE A 48 13.05 -12.82 7.95
N LEU A 49 12.74 -12.36 9.17
CA LEU A 49 11.48 -11.65 9.44
C LEU A 49 11.38 -10.36 8.60
N MET A 50 12.45 -9.58 8.52
CA MET A 50 12.51 -8.38 7.66
C MET A 50 12.27 -8.74 6.19
N LEU A 51 12.85 -9.84 5.71
CA LEU A 51 12.67 -10.30 4.33
C LEU A 51 11.22 -10.73 4.07
N ILE A 52 10.62 -11.50 4.98
CA ILE A 52 9.21 -11.92 4.90
C ILE A 52 8.28 -10.71 4.91
N LEU A 53 8.54 -9.72 5.78
CA LEU A 53 7.76 -8.48 5.83
C LEU A 53 7.86 -7.70 4.51
N ASN A 54 9.06 -7.54 3.97
CA ASN A 54 9.30 -6.78 2.74
C ASN A 54 8.67 -7.48 1.51
N VAL A 55 8.81 -8.81 1.42
CA VAL A 55 8.17 -9.62 0.38
C VAL A 55 6.66 -9.62 0.54
N GLY A 56 6.17 -9.73 1.77
CA GLY A 56 4.74 -9.63 2.08
C GLY A 56 4.15 -8.32 1.58
N VAL A 57 4.82 -7.19 1.82
CA VAL A 57 4.41 -5.86 1.31
C VAL A 57 4.39 -5.85 -0.21
N MET A 58 5.46 -6.30 -0.89
CA MET A 58 5.50 -6.37 -2.35
C MET A 58 4.40 -7.27 -2.95
N VAL A 59 4.10 -8.41 -2.31
CA VAL A 59 3.05 -9.33 -2.76
C VAL A 59 1.66 -8.70 -2.58
N GLN A 60 1.40 -8.00 -1.48
CA GLN A 60 0.15 -7.27 -1.29
C GLN A 60 -0.02 -6.15 -2.32
N ASP A 61 1.05 -5.40 -2.58
CA ASP A 61 1.02 -4.31 -3.55
C ASP A 61 0.71 -4.81 -4.98
N ARG A 62 1.09 -6.05 -5.31
CA ARG A 62 0.79 -6.68 -6.61
C ARG A 62 -0.52 -7.45 -6.65
N ALA A 63 -0.87 -8.18 -5.60
CA ALA A 63 -2.05 -9.05 -5.57
C ALA A 63 -3.33 -8.35 -5.08
N GLY A 64 -3.22 -7.16 -4.50
CA GLY A 64 -4.36 -6.42 -3.93
C GLY A 64 -4.99 -7.10 -2.70
N THR A 65 -4.33 -8.10 -2.12
CA THR A 65 -4.81 -8.82 -0.93
C THR A 65 -4.43 -8.07 0.34
N ASN A 66 -5.42 -7.78 1.21
CA ASN A 66 -5.19 -7.22 2.55
C ASN A 66 -4.68 -8.32 3.50
N LEU A 67 -3.42 -8.72 3.37
CA LEU A 67 -2.67 -9.22 4.52
C LEU A 67 -2.38 -7.97 5.38
N PHE A 68 -2.47 -8.05 6.71
CA PHE A 68 -2.44 -6.91 7.64
C PHE A 68 -1.07 -6.15 7.74
N LEU A 69 -0.33 -5.98 6.63
CA LEU A 69 0.88 -5.15 6.57
C LEU A 69 0.52 -3.71 6.17
N PRO A 70 1.34 -2.72 6.55
CA PRO A 70 1.13 -1.33 6.16
C PRO A 70 1.28 -1.18 4.64
N GLY A 71 0.18 -1.35 3.90
CA GLY A 71 0.15 -1.20 2.44
C GLY A 71 0.53 0.21 1.99
N THR A 72 1.11 0.30 0.79
CA THR A 72 1.46 1.57 0.15
C THR A 72 0.22 2.43 -0.15
N VAL A 73 0.39 3.74 -0.35
CA VAL A 73 -0.70 4.64 -0.75
C VAL A 73 -1.36 4.16 -2.05
N ALA A 74 -0.59 3.61 -2.99
CA ALA A 74 -1.08 3.02 -4.23
C ALA A 74 -2.04 1.83 -3.99
N THR A 75 -1.73 0.95 -3.04
CA THR A 75 -2.60 -0.17 -2.67
C THR A 75 -3.88 0.30 -2.01
N LYS A 76 -3.78 1.30 -1.11
CA LYS A 76 -4.96 1.91 -0.48
C LYS A 76 -5.82 2.65 -1.50
N ALA A 77 -5.20 3.35 -2.46
CA ALA A 77 -5.87 3.98 -3.58
C ALA A 77 -6.62 2.96 -4.45
N ARG A 78 -5.99 1.82 -4.77
CA ARG A 78 -6.64 0.74 -5.54
C ARG A 78 -7.89 0.21 -4.86
N VAL A 79 -7.81 -0.10 -3.57
CA VAL A 79 -8.96 -0.55 -2.77
C VAL A 79 -10.05 0.52 -2.72
N TRP A 80 -9.65 1.78 -2.53
CA TRP A 80 -10.58 2.91 -2.50
C TRP A 80 -11.32 3.07 -3.84
N VAL A 81 -10.61 2.98 -4.97
CA VAL A 81 -11.18 3.09 -6.33
C VAL A 81 -12.08 1.90 -6.65
N GLN A 82 -11.73 0.69 -6.22
CA GLN A 82 -12.61 -0.47 -6.36
C GLN A 82 -13.93 -0.29 -5.58
N ALA A 83 -13.89 0.34 -4.41
CA ALA A 83 -15.07 0.55 -3.58
C ALA A 83 -15.93 1.75 -4.04
N ASN A 84 -15.31 2.83 -4.56
CA ASN A 84 -15.99 4.10 -4.80
C ASN A 84 -16.07 4.49 -6.29
N GLY A 85 -15.16 4.00 -7.13
CA GLY A 85 -15.00 4.39 -8.53
C GLY A 85 -15.73 3.51 -9.56
N ASN A 86 -16.32 2.38 -9.15
CA ASN A 86 -17.09 1.51 -10.04
C ASN A 86 -18.49 1.19 -9.44
N PRO A 87 -19.60 1.62 -10.07
CA PRO A 87 -19.70 2.37 -11.34
C PRO A 87 -19.07 3.78 -11.24
N PRO A 88 -18.76 4.49 -12.34
CA PRO A 88 -18.27 5.87 -12.24
C PRO A 88 -19.30 6.80 -11.57
N PRO A 89 -18.90 7.94 -10.98
CA PRO A 89 -19.84 8.94 -10.45
C PRO A 89 -20.86 9.36 -11.52
N GLN A 90 -22.14 9.47 -11.14
CA GLN A 90 -23.24 9.87 -12.04
C GLN A 90 -23.90 11.15 -11.51
N SER A 91 -24.35 12.03 -12.40
CA SER A 91 -24.87 13.35 -12.01
C SER A 91 -26.19 13.27 -11.24
N ASP A 92 -26.99 12.24 -11.50
CA ASP A 92 -28.30 11.98 -10.90
C ASP A 92 -28.23 11.25 -9.54
N ASP A 93 -27.10 10.61 -9.22
CA ASP A 93 -26.88 9.91 -7.95
C ASP A 93 -26.16 10.78 -6.91
N VAL A 94 -26.88 11.83 -6.47
CA VAL A 94 -26.37 12.81 -5.49
C VAL A 94 -25.93 12.15 -4.19
N GLY A 95 -26.74 11.22 -3.66
CA GLY A 95 -26.45 10.54 -2.39
C GLY A 95 -25.16 9.74 -2.44
N ARG A 96 -24.86 9.10 -3.58
CA ARG A 96 -23.60 8.41 -3.79
C ARG A 96 -22.43 9.38 -3.99
N ASN A 97 -22.61 10.47 -4.73
CA ASN A 97 -21.56 11.48 -4.92
C ASN A 97 -21.10 12.06 -3.58
N ILE A 98 -22.03 12.35 -2.66
CA ILE A 98 -21.71 12.79 -1.30
C ILE A 98 -20.88 11.74 -0.55
N LYS A 99 -21.25 10.45 -0.64
CA LYS A 99 -20.49 9.35 -0.01
C LYS A 99 -19.07 9.24 -0.57
N ILE A 100 -18.91 9.35 -1.89
CA ILE A 100 -17.60 9.31 -2.55
C ILE A 100 -16.74 10.50 -2.12
N VAL A 101 -17.32 11.70 -2.06
CA VAL A 101 -16.63 12.92 -1.60
C VAL A 101 -16.20 12.79 -0.15
N GLY A 102 -17.07 12.31 0.75
CA GLY A 102 -16.71 12.05 2.14
C GLY A 102 -15.55 11.06 2.27
N ALA A 103 -15.63 9.91 1.59
CA ALA A 103 -14.56 8.92 1.58
C ALA A 103 -13.27 9.44 0.92
N GLY A 104 -13.38 10.34 -0.07
CA GLY A 104 -12.25 10.98 -0.74
C GLY A 104 -11.53 12.00 0.14
N ILE A 105 -12.29 12.78 0.92
CA ILE A 105 -11.77 13.71 1.93
C ILE A 105 -11.00 12.94 3.02
N ASP A 106 -11.58 11.85 3.53
CA ASP A 106 -10.94 11.01 4.55
C ASP A 106 -9.62 10.42 4.03
N PHE A 107 -9.63 9.94 2.78
CA PHE A 107 -8.41 9.45 2.12
C PHE A 107 -7.36 10.55 1.99
N TYR A 108 -7.75 11.74 1.51
CA TYR A 108 -6.86 12.88 1.37
C TYR A 108 -6.23 13.27 2.70
N GLN A 109 -7.02 13.46 3.76
CA GLN A 109 -6.50 13.87 5.06
C GLN A 109 -5.56 12.83 5.67
N THR A 110 -5.85 11.54 5.48
CA THR A 110 -5.03 10.43 5.98
C THR A 110 -3.68 10.34 5.25
N TYR A 111 -3.66 10.58 3.94
CA TYR A 111 -2.49 10.32 3.10
C TYR A 111 -1.85 11.58 2.48
N LYS A 112 -2.28 12.80 2.81
CA LYS A 112 -1.82 14.06 2.19
C LYS A 112 -0.31 14.21 2.10
N ASN A 113 0.44 13.76 3.12
CA ASN A 113 1.90 13.87 3.17
C ASN A 113 2.63 12.81 2.32
N ARG A 114 1.89 11.83 1.79
CA ARG A 114 2.40 10.69 1.01
C ARG A 114 1.91 10.70 -0.44
N ILE A 115 0.96 11.56 -0.77
CA ILE A 115 0.44 11.77 -2.13
C ILE A 115 1.38 12.73 -2.87
N PRO A 116 1.72 12.50 -4.14
CA PRO A 116 2.47 13.45 -4.96
C PRO A 116 1.79 14.83 -4.98
N GLN A 117 2.59 15.90 -4.87
CA GLN A 117 2.07 17.26 -4.73
C GLN A 117 1.10 17.64 -5.86
N GLU A 118 1.38 17.23 -7.10
CA GLU A 118 0.51 17.49 -8.26
C GLU A 118 -0.90 16.92 -8.09
N ILE A 119 -1.02 15.74 -7.48
CA ILE A 119 -2.30 15.07 -7.24
C ILE A 119 -2.99 15.71 -6.04
N ALA A 120 -2.23 16.03 -4.99
CA ALA A 120 -2.74 16.71 -3.81
C ALA A 120 -3.36 18.07 -4.15
N THR A 121 -2.73 18.86 -5.02
CA THR A 121 -3.25 20.17 -5.47
C THR A 121 -4.56 20.04 -6.26
N ARG A 122 -4.76 18.97 -7.02
CA ARG A 122 -6.03 18.72 -7.74
C ARG A 122 -7.16 18.34 -6.78
N MET A 123 -6.85 17.61 -5.71
CA MET A 123 -7.82 17.16 -4.71
C MET A 123 -8.18 18.26 -3.70
N GLU A 124 -7.27 19.19 -3.43
CA GLU A 124 -7.44 20.28 -2.46
C GLU A 124 -8.76 21.08 -2.62
N PRO A 125 -9.17 21.55 -3.82
CA PRO A 125 -10.45 22.25 -3.96
C PRO A 125 -11.65 21.36 -3.64
N ALA A 126 -11.64 20.10 -4.06
CA ALA A 126 -12.70 19.12 -3.77
C ALA A 126 -12.75 18.76 -2.28
N ALA A 127 -11.61 18.82 -1.58
CA ALA A 127 -11.50 18.53 -0.15
C ALA A 127 -12.02 19.63 0.77
N LYS A 128 -12.42 20.79 0.23
CA LYS A 128 -13.05 21.89 0.97
C LYS A 128 -14.56 21.73 1.15
N LEU A 129 -15.18 20.78 0.45
CA LEU A 129 -16.60 20.46 0.61
C LEU A 129 -16.87 19.79 1.96
N GLU A 130 -18.11 19.89 2.44
CA GLU A 130 -18.53 19.19 3.66
C GLU A 130 -18.50 17.67 3.41
N SER A 131 -17.82 16.93 4.28
CA SER A 131 -17.70 15.47 4.21
C SER A 131 -18.98 14.74 4.60
N THR A 132 -19.94 15.42 5.24
CA THR A 132 -21.24 14.88 5.60
C THR A 132 -22.30 15.97 5.46
N VAL A 133 -23.36 15.67 4.71
CA VAL A 133 -24.47 16.59 4.46
C VAL A 133 -25.70 16.11 5.22
N THR A 134 -26.26 16.95 6.09
CA THR A 134 -27.47 16.65 6.88
C THR A 134 -28.70 17.45 6.44
N ARG A 135 -28.55 18.28 5.40
CA ARG A 135 -29.58 19.16 4.83
C ARG A 135 -29.85 18.82 3.37
N LEU A 136 -30.96 19.31 2.83
CA LEU A 136 -31.20 19.27 1.39
C LEU A 136 -30.18 20.16 0.66
N LEU A 137 -29.63 19.64 -0.42
CA LEU A 137 -28.72 20.37 -1.29
C LEU A 137 -29.50 21.17 -2.33
N SER A 138 -28.94 22.31 -2.72
CA SER A 138 -29.38 23.03 -3.90
C SER A 138 -28.84 22.37 -5.17
N PRO A 139 -29.47 22.55 -6.35
CA PRO A 139 -28.99 21.99 -7.61
C PRO A 139 -27.55 22.41 -7.98
N ALA A 140 -27.09 23.57 -7.50
CA ALA A 140 -25.71 24.01 -7.69
C ALA A 140 -24.74 23.18 -6.83
N GLU A 141 -25.09 22.90 -5.58
CA GLU A 141 -24.28 22.07 -4.68
C GLU A 141 -24.24 20.62 -5.14
N GLU A 142 -25.35 20.06 -5.63
CA GLU A 142 -25.39 18.71 -6.20
C GLU A 142 -24.39 18.54 -7.34
N ARG A 143 -24.27 19.55 -8.23
CA ARG A 143 -23.25 19.58 -9.28
C ARG A 143 -21.84 19.66 -8.71
N SER A 144 -21.61 20.49 -7.69
CA SER A 144 -20.31 20.57 -7.02
C SER A 144 -19.89 19.24 -6.39
N TYR A 145 -20.83 18.50 -5.78
CA TYR A 145 -20.56 17.17 -5.23
C TYR A 145 -20.25 16.14 -6.33
N PHE A 146 -20.94 16.22 -7.47
CA PHE A 146 -20.64 15.38 -8.62
C PHE A 146 -19.23 15.65 -9.19
N GLU A 147 -18.89 16.92 -9.44
CA GLU A 147 -17.57 17.33 -9.94
C GLU A 147 -16.44 16.94 -8.96
N ALA A 148 -16.70 17.10 -7.66
CA ALA A 148 -15.76 16.69 -6.62
C ALA A 148 -15.60 15.17 -6.57
N ALA A 149 -16.68 14.39 -6.67
CA ALA A 149 -16.63 12.94 -6.73
C ALA A 149 -15.80 12.45 -7.94
N GLN A 150 -15.99 13.06 -9.12
CA GLN A 150 -15.16 12.78 -10.29
C GLN A 150 -13.69 13.13 -10.07
N THR A 151 -13.41 14.29 -9.49
CA THR A 151 -12.06 14.73 -9.17
C THR A 151 -11.35 13.74 -8.24
N PHE A 152 -12.02 13.28 -7.18
CA PHE A 152 -11.49 12.27 -6.27
C PHE A 152 -11.23 10.93 -6.96
N VAL A 153 -12.19 10.42 -7.75
CA VAL A 153 -12.03 9.15 -8.47
C VAL A 153 -10.87 9.20 -9.46
N ASN A 154 -10.75 10.27 -10.23
CA ASN A 154 -9.66 10.43 -11.21
C ASN A 154 -8.30 10.63 -10.53
N ALA A 155 -8.24 11.47 -9.50
CA ALA A 155 -7.00 11.76 -8.78
C ALA A 155 -6.48 10.54 -8.02
N ILE A 156 -7.34 9.84 -7.27
CA ILE A 156 -6.95 8.63 -6.55
C ILE A 156 -6.70 7.47 -7.53
N GLY A 157 -7.44 7.39 -8.63
CA GLY A 157 -7.18 6.45 -9.73
C GLY A 157 -5.78 6.59 -10.32
N SER A 158 -5.27 7.82 -10.47
CA SER A 158 -3.92 8.06 -10.99
C SER A 158 -2.79 7.60 -10.05
N LEU A 159 -3.09 7.34 -8.77
CA LEU A 159 -2.14 6.75 -7.82
C LEU A 159 -2.00 5.23 -7.99
N VAL A 160 -2.91 4.60 -8.73
CA VAL A 160 -2.88 3.16 -8.98
C VAL A 160 -1.98 2.91 -10.19
N PRO A 161 -0.83 2.21 -10.04
CA PRO A 161 -0.01 1.87 -11.19
C PRO A 161 -0.82 1.01 -12.16
N PRO A 162 -0.66 1.21 -13.48
CA PRO A 162 -1.32 0.35 -14.47
C PRO A 162 -0.88 -1.08 -14.17
N THR A 163 -1.85 -1.97 -13.95
CA THR A 163 -1.58 -3.39 -13.88
C THR A 163 -1.04 -3.79 -15.25
N GLU A 164 0.21 -4.26 -15.34
CA GLU A 164 0.91 -4.70 -16.57
C GLU A 164 0.26 -5.92 -17.26
N ALA A 165 -1.07 -5.95 -17.39
CA ALA A 165 -1.84 -7.04 -18.00
C ALA A 165 -2.34 -6.69 -19.42
N GLU A 166 -1.93 -5.56 -20.00
CA GLU A 166 -2.33 -5.12 -21.35
C GLU A 166 -1.21 -5.13 -22.41
N GLU A 167 -0.04 -5.76 -22.15
CA GLU A 167 1.03 -5.87 -23.17
C GLU A 167 1.20 -7.27 -23.78
N THR A 168 0.27 -8.21 -23.54
CA THR A 168 0.28 -9.54 -24.20
C THR A 168 -0.99 -9.83 -24.97
N VAL A 169 -1.49 -8.88 -25.77
CA VAL A 169 -2.30 -9.21 -26.95
C VAL A 169 -1.95 -8.23 -28.06
N LYS A 170 -0.89 -8.53 -28.81
CA LYS A 170 -0.79 -8.08 -30.19
C LYS A 170 -0.69 -9.34 -31.06
N PRO A 171 -1.59 -9.52 -32.04
CA PRO A 171 -1.53 -10.65 -32.96
C PRO A 171 -0.27 -10.61 -33.84
#